data_AF-A0AAU6LHY8-F1
#
_entry.id   AF-A0AAU6LHY8-F1
#
_cell.length_a   1.000
_cell.length_b   1.000
_cell.length_c   1.000
_cell.angle_alpha   90.00
_cell.angle_beta   90.00
_cell.angle_gamma   90.00
#
_symmetry.space_group_name_H-M   'P 1'
#
loop_
_entity.id
_entity.type
_entity.pdbx_description
1 polymer ?
#
loop_
_entity_poly.entity_id
_entity_poly.type
_entity_poly.pdbx_seq_one_letter_code
_entity_poly.pdbx_strand_id
1 'polypeptide(L)'
;MRITGDGTTGGTPARSEAGPYPLHGGSVGAARRQPESTPVGPVGADPEPEQIGYRGPTACAAAGITYRQLDYWSRTGLVEPSVRAAHGAGTQRLYSFRDVVLLKIVKRFLDTGVALQNIRTAVQHLHDRELSDLERMTLMSDGATVYECTSPDQVVSLLQGGQGVFGIAVGVVWRDVESALSQLHGERVDTGETLVRHNPTDELAARRNRAV
;
A
#
# COMPACT_ATOMS: atom_id res chain seq x y z
N MET A 1 -66.96 -28.43 19.14
CA MET A 1 -66.42 -29.75 19.52
C MET A 1 -65.05 -29.91 18.85
N ARG A 2 -64.00 -30.05 19.67
CA ARG A 2 -62.61 -30.46 19.35
C ARG A 2 -61.73 -29.44 18.60
N ILE A 3 -60.42 -29.30 18.85
CA ILE A 3 -59.46 -29.57 19.95
C ILE A 3 -58.16 -28.88 19.44
N THR A 4 -57.40 -28.28 20.36
CA THR A 4 -56.03 -27.79 20.18
C THR A 4 -55.03 -28.92 19.88
N GLY A 5 -54.00 -28.66 19.07
CA GLY A 5 -52.87 -29.56 18.89
C GLY A 5 -51.58 -28.81 18.54
N ASP A 6 -50.68 -28.72 19.52
CA ASP A 6 -49.26 -28.40 19.37
C ASP A 6 -48.52 -29.54 18.64
N GLY A 7 -47.45 -29.19 17.92
CA GLY A 7 -46.55 -30.15 17.29
C GLY A 7 -45.22 -29.51 16.85
N THR A 8 -44.23 -29.61 17.74
CA THR A 8 -42.82 -29.20 17.60
C THR A 8 -42.00 -30.20 16.75
N THR A 9 -40.82 -29.76 16.28
CA THR A 9 -39.68 -30.47 15.60
C THR A 9 -39.81 -30.64 14.08
N GLY A 10 -38.77 -30.46 13.26
CA GLY A 10 -37.40 -30.00 13.42
C GLY A 10 -36.79 -29.89 12.02
N GLY A 11 -35.98 -28.87 11.77
CA GLY A 11 -35.37 -28.62 10.46
C GLY A 11 -34.25 -27.60 10.58
N THR A 12 -33.03 -28.10 10.73
CA THR A 12 -31.78 -27.36 10.77
C THR A 12 -31.60 -26.53 9.48
N PRO A 13 -31.36 -25.21 9.55
CA PRO A 13 -30.74 -24.50 8.45
C PRO A 13 -29.23 -24.57 8.60
N ALA A 14 -28.59 -25.07 7.55
CA ALA A 14 -27.16 -24.94 7.32
C ALA A 14 -26.76 -23.45 7.38
N ARG A 15 -25.65 -23.18 8.06
CA ARG A 15 -25.01 -21.87 8.12
C ARG A 15 -24.54 -21.46 6.72
N SER A 16 -25.08 -20.36 6.22
CA SER A 16 -24.51 -19.60 5.11
C SER A 16 -24.57 -18.11 5.44
N GLU A 17 -23.52 -17.42 4.97
CA GLU A 17 -23.41 -15.97 4.80
C GLU A 17 -22.96 -15.14 6.00
N ALA A 18 -21.62 -15.08 6.12
CA ALA A 18 -20.93 -13.93 6.68
C ALA A 18 -21.24 -12.69 5.84
N GLY A 19 -22.05 -11.80 6.41
CA GLY A 19 -22.30 -10.46 5.89
C GLY A 19 -21.11 -9.48 6.12
N PRO A 20 -21.23 -8.25 5.60
CA PRO A 20 -20.16 -7.27 5.49
C PRO A 20 -19.80 -6.67 6.86
N TYR A 21 -18.50 -6.51 7.15
CA TYR A 21 -18.01 -6.03 8.46
C TYR A 21 -17.88 -4.50 8.53
N PRO A 22 -18.53 -3.83 9.50
CA PRO A 22 -18.22 -2.46 9.94
C PRO A 22 -17.25 -2.45 11.13
N LEU A 23 -16.38 -1.44 11.24
CA LEU A 23 -15.34 -1.31 12.28
C LEU A 23 -15.66 -0.20 13.31
N HIS A 24 -15.90 -0.59 14.57
CA HIS A 24 -15.79 0.19 15.82
C HIS A 24 -15.28 -0.82 16.89
N GLY A 25 -14.39 -0.58 17.85
CA GLY A 25 -13.94 0.60 18.59
C GLY A 25 -14.00 0.22 20.08
N GLY A 26 -12.88 0.16 20.82
CA GLY A 26 -12.91 -0.08 22.28
C GLY A 26 -11.61 -0.55 22.94
N SER A 27 -11.07 0.30 23.82
CA SER A 27 -9.87 0.18 24.66
C SER A 27 -10.10 -0.52 26.02
N VAL A 28 -9.06 -1.15 26.58
CA VAL A 28 -8.55 -1.20 27.99
C VAL A 28 -7.60 -2.44 28.09
N GLY A 29 -6.44 -2.53 28.73
CA GLY A 29 -5.79 -1.85 29.85
C GLY A 29 -5.51 -2.88 30.96
N ALA A 30 -4.24 -3.32 31.18
CA ALA A 30 -3.64 -3.68 32.49
C ALA A 30 -2.34 -4.54 32.42
N ALA A 31 -1.27 -3.99 33.01
CA ALA A 31 -0.32 -4.57 33.97
C ALA A 31 0.56 -5.81 33.66
N ARG A 32 1.85 -5.51 33.39
CA ARG A 32 3.11 -6.05 33.98
C ARG A 32 3.08 -7.44 34.65
N ARG A 33 3.95 -8.35 34.14
CA ARG A 33 4.94 -9.12 34.93
C ARG A 33 6.19 -9.43 34.10
N GLN A 34 7.36 -9.08 34.65
CA GLN A 34 8.71 -9.45 34.16
C GLN A 34 9.12 -10.80 34.79
N PRO A 35 9.92 -11.60 34.08
CA PRO A 35 11.08 -12.19 34.75
C PRO A 35 12.39 -11.95 33.97
N GLU A 36 13.45 -11.72 34.73
CA GLU A 36 14.85 -11.60 34.29
C GLU A 36 15.31 -12.85 33.53
N SER A 37 16.02 -12.64 32.43
CA SER A 37 16.89 -13.67 31.85
C SER A 37 18.21 -13.06 31.38
N THR A 38 19.25 -13.81 31.71
CA THR A 38 20.71 -13.61 31.68
C THR A 38 21.25 -13.14 30.33
N PRO A 39 22.34 -12.33 30.27
CA PRO A 39 22.88 -11.84 29.01
C PRO A 39 23.59 -12.97 28.25
N VAL A 40 23.06 -13.33 27.09
CA VAL A 40 23.75 -14.11 26.06
C VAL A 40 24.11 -13.13 24.93
N GLY A 41 25.39 -12.97 24.64
CA GLY A 41 25.85 -12.46 23.35
C GLY A 41 26.66 -13.56 22.63
N PRO A 42 27.08 -13.37 21.37
CA PRO A 42 26.54 -12.49 20.33
C PRO A 42 25.87 -13.34 19.22
N VAL A 43 24.79 -12.87 18.63
CA VAL A 43 24.34 -13.39 17.33
C VAL A 43 24.43 -12.22 16.37
N GLY A 44 25.20 -12.41 15.31
CA GLY A 44 25.37 -11.41 14.26
C GLY A 44 24.00 -10.86 13.89
N ALA A 45 23.85 -9.55 13.99
CA ALA A 45 22.70 -8.89 13.45
C ALA A 45 22.66 -9.27 11.97
N ASP A 46 21.74 -10.15 11.60
CA ASP A 46 21.18 -10.12 10.26
C ASP A 46 20.90 -8.63 9.99
N PRO A 47 21.38 -8.06 8.86
CA PRO A 47 21.15 -6.65 8.62
C PRO A 47 19.64 -6.42 8.67
N GLU A 48 19.19 -5.72 9.72
CA GLU A 48 17.85 -5.16 9.80
C GLU A 48 17.53 -4.63 8.41
N PRO A 49 16.41 -5.04 7.78
CA PRO A 49 16.18 -4.82 6.37
C PRO A 49 16.46 -3.35 6.10
N GLU A 50 17.47 -3.08 5.25
CA GLU A 50 17.94 -1.73 4.99
C GLU A 50 16.72 -0.88 4.63
N GLN A 51 16.26 -0.06 5.57
CA GLN A 51 15.11 0.80 5.35
C GLN A 51 15.63 1.91 4.45
N ILE A 52 15.46 1.71 3.14
CA ILE A 52 15.79 2.69 2.12
C ILE A 52 14.57 3.59 1.95
N GLY A 53 14.77 4.90 2.07
CA GLY A 53 13.81 5.93 1.74
C GLY A 53 14.13 6.59 0.39
N TYR A 54 13.11 6.99 -0.33
CA TYR A 54 13.23 7.61 -1.65
C TYR A 54 12.76 9.06 -1.59
N ARG A 55 13.62 9.98 -2.07
CA ARG A 55 13.25 11.40 -2.17
C ARG A 55 12.17 11.61 -3.23
N GLY A 56 11.45 12.73 -3.14
CA GLY A 56 10.39 13.09 -4.08
C GLY A 56 10.75 12.92 -5.57
N PRO A 57 11.91 13.43 -6.06
CA PRO A 57 12.32 13.22 -7.45
C PRO A 57 12.47 11.74 -7.84
N THR A 58 13.08 10.92 -6.99
CA THR A 58 13.21 9.47 -7.21
C THR A 58 11.83 8.79 -7.25
N ALA A 59 10.97 9.09 -6.27
CA ALA A 59 9.62 8.54 -6.20
C ALA A 59 8.80 8.91 -7.45
N CYS A 60 8.87 10.18 -7.89
CA CYS A 60 8.23 10.65 -9.12
C CYS A 60 8.70 9.88 -10.36
N ALA A 61 10.02 9.70 -10.51
CA ALA A 61 10.60 8.99 -11.65
C ALA A 61 10.15 7.52 -11.68
N ALA A 62 10.21 6.82 -10.55
CA ALA A 62 9.82 5.41 -10.46
C ALA A 62 8.31 5.17 -10.65
N ALA A 63 7.47 6.06 -10.10
CA ALA A 63 6.02 5.99 -10.27
C ALA A 63 5.53 6.54 -11.62
N GLY A 64 6.38 7.29 -12.33
CA GLY A 64 6.02 7.95 -13.59
C GLY A 64 4.99 9.06 -13.40
N ILE A 65 5.14 9.86 -12.34
CA ILE A 65 4.27 11.00 -11.99
C ILE A 65 5.08 12.29 -11.91
N THR A 66 4.39 13.42 -12.02
CA THR A 66 5.02 14.74 -11.84
C THR A 66 5.18 15.08 -10.36
N TYR A 67 6.13 15.96 -10.05
CA TYR A 67 6.31 16.48 -8.69
C TYR A 67 5.05 17.17 -8.15
N ARG A 68 4.28 17.83 -9.01
CA ARG A 68 3.02 18.49 -8.63
C ARG A 68 1.95 17.48 -8.23
N GLN A 69 1.84 16.35 -8.94
CA GLN A 69 0.95 15.25 -8.56
C GLN A 69 1.36 14.70 -7.19
N LEU A 70 2.65 14.41 -7.00
CA LEU A 70 3.17 13.93 -5.72
C LEU A 70 2.86 14.90 -4.56
N ASP A 71 3.15 16.19 -4.72
CA ASP A 71 2.90 17.18 -3.69
C ASP A 71 1.40 17.31 -3.38
N TYR A 72 0.55 17.34 -4.41
CA TYR A 72 -0.90 17.41 -4.23
C TYR A 72 -1.44 16.18 -3.49
N TRP A 73 -1.01 14.97 -3.87
CA TRP A 73 -1.44 13.73 -3.22
C TRP A 73 -0.94 13.61 -1.78
N SER A 74 0.28 14.07 -1.50
CA SER A 74 0.81 14.11 -0.13
C SER A 74 0.09 15.15 0.73
N ARG A 75 -0.20 16.34 0.20
CA ARG A 75 -0.91 17.38 0.96
C ARG A 75 -2.39 17.09 1.19
N THR A 76 -3.00 16.26 0.35
CA THR A 76 -4.41 15.85 0.47
C THR A 76 -4.59 14.49 1.15
N GLY A 77 -3.51 13.91 1.67
CA GLY A 77 -3.51 12.62 2.36
C GLY A 77 -3.94 11.45 1.48
N LEU A 78 -3.77 11.54 0.15
CA LEU A 78 -4.02 10.41 -0.74
C LEU A 78 -2.88 9.39 -0.65
N VAL A 79 -1.64 9.86 -0.70
CA VAL A 79 -0.44 9.06 -0.40
C VAL A 79 0.58 9.95 0.31
N GLU A 80 0.89 9.62 1.55
CA GLU A 80 1.83 10.36 2.39
C GLU A 80 3.17 9.62 2.49
N PRO A 81 4.30 10.33 2.69
CA PRO A 81 5.58 9.70 2.96
C PRO A 81 5.54 8.92 4.29
N SER A 82 5.70 7.60 4.24
CA SER A 82 5.67 6.74 5.44
C SER A 82 7.01 6.65 6.17
N VAL A 83 8.13 6.95 5.51
CA VAL A 83 9.47 6.90 6.13
C VAL A 83 9.78 8.18 6.90
N ARG A 84 9.59 9.33 6.25
CA ARG A 84 9.86 10.63 6.87
C ARG A 84 8.95 11.69 6.28
N ALA A 85 8.04 12.20 7.10
CA ALA A 85 7.29 13.40 6.77
C ALA A 85 8.18 14.65 6.90
N ALA A 86 7.96 15.63 6.03
CA ALA A 86 8.65 16.92 6.12
C ALA A 86 8.01 17.76 7.24
N HIS A 87 8.82 18.15 8.21
CA HIS A 87 8.47 19.06 9.29
C HIS A 87 9.45 20.25 9.26
N GLY A 88 9.02 21.38 8.70
CA GLY A 88 9.80 22.63 8.67
C GLY A 88 10.85 22.75 7.56
N ALA A 89 11.64 23.83 7.61
CA ALA A 89 12.68 24.12 6.64
C ALA A 89 13.89 23.18 6.84
N GLY A 90 14.23 22.40 5.81
CA GLY A 90 15.43 21.56 5.78
C GLY A 90 15.18 20.05 5.90
N THR A 91 13.99 19.61 6.32
CA THR A 91 13.64 18.19 6.33
C THR A 91 13.06 17.77 4.98
N GLN A 92 13.58 16.69 4.40
CA GLN A 92 13.09 16.14 3.13
C GLN A 92 12.12 15.00 3.38
N ARG A 93 11.05 14.96 2.58
CA ARG A 93 10.12 13.82 2.55
C ARG A 93 10.87 12.58 2.03
N LEU A 94 10.77 11.48 2.75
CA LEU A 94 11.20 10.17 2.30
C LEU A 94 10.01 9.25 2.16
N TYR A 95 9.90 8.65 1.00
CA TYR A 95 8.88 7.68 0.64
C TYR A 95 9.46 6.27 0.79
N SER A 96 8.71 5.33 1.36
CA SER A 96 9.10 3.92 1.33
C SER A 96 8.94 3.35 -0.08
N PHE A 97 9.49 2.16 -0.30
CA PHE A 97 9.19 1.38 -1.51
C PHE A 97 7.68 1.21 -1.73
N ARG A 98 6.95 0.90 -0.64
CA ARG A 98 5.50 0.72 -0.65
C ARG A 98 4.77 1.99 -1.09
N ASP A 99 5.18 3.15 -0.61
CA ASP A 99 4.58 4.43 -1.02
C ASP A 99 4.72 4.60 -2.54
N VAL A 100 5.89 4.29 -3.11
CA VAL A 100 6.13 4.41 -4.55
C VAL A 100 5.25 3.46 -5.36
N VAL A 101 5.00 2.23 -4.86
CA VAL A 101 4.03 1.30 -5.46
C VAL A 101 2.63 1.89 -5.43
N LEU A 102 2.18 2.43 -4.28
CA LEU A 102 0.86 3.06 -4.16
C LEU A 102 0.72 4.27 -5.07
N LEU A 103 1.74 5.12 -5.19
CA LEU A 103 1.78 6.26 -6.12
C LEU A 103 1.53 5.80 -7.57
N LYS A 104 2.17 4.70 -7.99
CA LYS A 104 2.02 4.15 -9.34
C LYS A 104 0.64 3.52 -9.57
N ILE A 105 0.05 2.88 -8.55
CA ILE A 105 -1.33 2.36 -8.60
C ILE A 105 -2.33 3.51 -8.70
N VAL A 106 -2.21 4.54 -7.85
CA VAL A 106 -3.04 5.75 -7.88
C VAL A 106 -2.99 6.40 -9.26
N LYS A 107 -1.80 6.54 -9.84
CA LYS A 107 -1.64 7.02 -11.22
C LYS A 107 -2.44 6.16 -12.20
N ARG A 108 -2.26 4.84 -12.20
CA ARG A 108 -2.95 3.93 -13.14
C ARG A 108 -4.48 4.07 -13.03
N PHE A 109 -5.02 4.19 -11.83
CA PHE A 109 -6.47 4.41 -11.65
C PHE A 109 -6.94 5.77 -12.18
N LEU A 110 -6.17 6.84 -11.95
CA LEU A 110 -6.50 8.17 -12.45
C LEU A 110 -6.42 8.25 -13.98
N ASP A 111 -5.42 7.61 -14.58
CA ASP A 111 -5.25 7.56 -16.04
C ASP A 111 -6.43 6.84 -16.74
N THR A 112 -7.11 5.93 -16.04
CA THR A 112 -8.31 5.24 -16.54
C THR A 112 -9.63 5.90 -16.13
N GLY A 113 -9.58 7.05 -15.43
CA GLY A 113 -10.78 7.81 -15.06
C GLY A 113 -11.56 7.27 -13.87
N VAL A 114 -10.94 6.44 -13.01
CA VAL A 114 -11.59 5.99 -11.77
C VAL A 114 -11.79 7.18 -10.82
N ALA A 115 -12.96 7.27 -10.20
CA ALA A 115 -13.28 8.38 -9.31
C ALA A 115 -12.35 8.43 -8.08
N LEU A 116 -11.89 9.63 -7.71
CA LEU A 116 -10.92 9.84 -6.63
C LEU A 116 -11.35 9.23 -5.28
N GLN A 117 -12.65 9.21 -4.99
CA GLN A 117 -13.17 8.60 -3.76
C GLN A 117 -12.91 7.08 -3.72
N ASN A 118 -13.12 6.39 -4.84
CA ASN A 118 -12.85 4.95 -4.95
C ASN A 118 -11.36 4.66 -4.87
N ILE A 119 -10.53 5.55 -5.42
CA ILE A 119 -9.08 5.46 -5.29
C ILE A 119 -8.66 5.57 -3.83
N ARG A 120 -9.24 6.50 -3.05
CA ARG A 120 -8.97 6.62 -1.61
C ARG A 120 -9.27 5.32 -0.86
N THR A 121 -10.45 4.76 -1.09
CA THR A 121 -10.87 3.49 -0.47
C THR A 121 -9.89 2.37 -0.84
N ALA A 122 -9.54 2.23 -2.13
CA ALA A 122 -8.59 1.24 -2.58
C ALA A 122 -7.20 1.41 -1.95
N VAL A 123 -6.67 2.64 -1.88
CA VAL A 123 -5.36 2.92 -1.28
C VAL A 123 -5.34 2.58 0.21
N GLN A 124 -6.41 2.91 0.95
CA GLN A 124 -6.54 2.53 2.36
C GLN A 124 -6.50 1.00 2.52
N HIS A 125 -7.27 0.27 1.71
CA HIS A 125 -7.25 -1.19 1.74
C HIS A 125 -5.87 -1.78 1.42
N LEU A 126 -5.12 -1.20 0.48
CA LEU A 126 -3.76 -1.64 0.18
C LEU A 126 -2.78 -1.30 1.31
N HIS A 127 -3.03 -0.20 2.04
CA HIS A 127 -2.20 0.26 3.15
C HIS A 127 -2.35 -0.62 4.41
N ASP A 128 -3.45 -1.34 4.57
CA ASP A 128 -3.67 -2.22 5.74
C ASP A 128 -3.14 -3.64 5.53
N ARG A 129 -2.68 -3.99 4.32
CA ARG A 129 -2.21 -5.35 3.97
C ARG A 129 -0.70 -5.53 4.08
N GLU A 130 -0.28 -6.76 4.35
CA GLU A 130 1.13 -7.14 4.32
C GLU A 130 1.72 -7.06 2.91
N LEU A 131 3.02 -6.79 2.82
CA LEU A 131 3.72 -6.63 1.53
C LEU A 131 3.64 -7.89 0.66
N SER A 132 3.74 -9.07 1.28
CA SER A 132 3.68 -10.37 0.61
C SER A 132 2.34 -10.64 -0.09
N ASP A 133 1.24 -10.11 0.44
CA ASP A 133 -0.09 -10.30 -0.12
C ASP A 133 -0.34 -9.43 -1.35
N LEU A 134 0.32 -8.27 -1.42
CA LEU A 134 0.18 -7.33 -2.53
C LEU A 134 0.67 -7.92 -3.85
N GLU A 135 1.72 -8.75 -3.85
CA GLU A 135 2.29 -9.28 -5.08
C GLU A 135 1.34 -10.22 -5.86
N ARG A 136 0.43 -10.89 -5.18
CA ARG A 136 -0.54 -11.83 -5.80
C ARG A 136 -1.88 -11.17 -6.13
N MET A 137 -2.04 -9.91 -5.75
CA MET A 137 -3.29 -9.20 -5.89
C MET A 137 -3.51 -8.68 -7.31
N THR A 138 -4.74 -8.80 -7.78
CA THR A 138 -5.23 -8.06 -8.96
C THR A 138 -6.37 -7.15 -8.53
N LEU A 139 -6.21 -5.84 -8.75
CA LEU A 139 -7.28 -4.87 -8.54
C LEU A 139 -8.08 -4.73 -9.83
N MET A 140 -9.40 -4.78 -9.75
CA MET A 140 -10.30 -4.62 -10.88
C MET A 140 -11.22 -3.43 -10.63
N SER A 141 -11.46 -2.59 -11.63
CA SER A 141 -12.38 -1.46 -11.51
C SER A 141 -13.31 -1.37 -12.71
N ASP A 142 -14.58 -1.10 -12.44
CA ASP A 142 -15.61 -0.74 -13.44
C ASP A 142 -15.78 0.80 -13.55
N GLY A 143 -14.86 1.57 -12.95
CA GLY A 143 -14.90 3.04 -12.85
C GLY A 143 -15.67 3.55 -11.63
N ALA A 144 -16.66 2.80 -11.14
CA ALA A 144 -17.51 3.16 -10.00
C ALA A 144 -17.09 2.48 -8.70
N THR A 145 -16.42 1.34 -8.76
CA THR A 145 -15.91 0.58 -7.60
C THR A 145 -14.54 -0.02 -7.94
N VAL A 146 -13.73 -0.29 -6.91
CA VAL A 146 -12.50 -1.07 -7.04
C VAL A 146 -12.66 -2.36 -6.24
N TYR A 147 -12.41 -3.49 -6.89
CA TYR A 147 -12.51 -4.83 -6.35
C TYR A 147 -11.12 -5.43 -6.25
N GLU A 148 -10.90 -6.19 -5.19
CA GLU A 148 -9.77 -7.09 -5.09
C GLU A 148 -10.17 -8.45 -5.64
N CYS A 149 -9.47 -8.93 -6.66
CA CYS A 149 -9.67 -10.25 -7.23
C CYS A 149 -8.48 -11.15 -6.88
N THR A 150 -8.80 -12.28 -6.27
CA THR A 150 -7.82 -13.33 -5.91
C THR A 150 -7.99 -14.59 -6.75
N SER A 151 -9.02 -14.66 -7.60
CA SER A 151 -9.24 -15.77 -8.53
C SER A 151 -9.78 -15.31 -9.90
N PRO A 152 -9.57 -16.09 -10.98
CA PRO A 152 -10.15 -15.81 -12.29
C PRO A 152 -11.68 -15.77 -12.30
N ASP A 153 -12.36 -16.58 -11.48
CA ASP A 153 -13.82 -16.64 -11.44
C ASP A 153 -14.44 -15.33 -10.94
N GLN A 154 -13.78 -14.64 -10.00
CA GLN A 154 -14.20 -13.31 -9.55
C GLN A 154 -14.10 -12.28 -10.68
N VAL A 155 -13.05 -12.36 -11.51
CA VAL A 155 -12.89 -11.51 -12.70
C VAL A 155 -14.01 -11.77 -13.71
N VAL A 156 -14.32 -13.04 -13.98
CA VAL A 156 -15.42 -13.43 -14.88
C VAL A 156 -16.76 -12.93 -14.35
N SER A 157 -16.99 -13.01 -13.04
CA SER A 157 -18.23 -12.56 -12.41
C SER A 157 -18.47 -11.06 -12.60
N LEU A 158 -17.40 -10.25 -12.52
CA LEU A 158 -17.50 -8.80 -12.79
C LEU A 158 -17.86 -8.51 -14.26
N LEU A 159 -17.32 -9.30 -15.20
CA LEU A 159 -17.59 -9.14 -16.63
C LEU A 159 -19.02 -9.55 -17.04
N GLN A 160 -19.63 -10.49 -16.33
CA GLN A 160 -20.99 -10.97 -16.63
C GLN A 160 -22.06 -9.87 -16.49
N GLY A 161 -21.77 -8.79 -15.75
CA GLY A 161 -22.64 -7.61 -15.66
C GLY A 161 -22.71 -6.77 -16.94
N GLY A 162 -21.94 -7.10 -17.99
CA GLY A 162 -21.91 -6.37 -19.26
C GLY A 162 -21.16 -5.03 -19.19
N GLN A 163 -20.49 -4.75 -18.08
CA GLN A 163 -19.68 -3.55 -17.86
C GLN A 163 -18.23 -3.80 -18.31
N GLY A 164 -17.58 -2.77 -18.85
CA GLY A 164 -16.14 -2.80 -19.09
C GLY A 164 -15.37 -2.71 -17.77
N VAL A 165 -14.37 -3.55 -17.57
CA VAL A 165 -13.51 -3.53 -16.39
C VAL A 165 -12.06 -3.33 -16.77
N PHE A 166 -11.35 -2.60 -15.93
CA PHE A 166 -9.92 -2.37 -16.02
C PHE A 166 -9.20 -3.07 -14.87
N GLY A 167 -8.13 -3.81 -15.18
CA GLY A 167 -7.36 -4.58 -14.20
C GLY A 167 -5.95 -4.05 -13.99
N ILE A 168 -5.52 -3.98 -12.73
CA ILE A 168 -4.15 -3.72 -12.32
C ILE A 168 -3.63 -4.93 -11.56
N ALA A 169 -2.73 -5.70 -12.18
CA ALA A 169 -1.96 -6.70 -11.46
C ALA A 169 -0.93 -6.00 -10.57
N VAL A 170 -1.14 -6.02 -9.25
CA VAL A 170 -0.31 -5.29 -8.29
C VAL A 170 1.12 -5.82 -8.28
N GLY A 171 1.32 -7.14 -8.38
CA GLY A 171 2.66 -7.73 -8.50
C GLY A 171 3.44 -7.35 -9.78
N VAL A 172 2.77 -6.90 -10.83
CA VAL A 172 3.46 -6.31 -12.00
C VAL A 172 3.91 -4.90 -11.66
N VAL A 173 3.03 -4.09 -11.07
CA VAL A 173 3.39 -2.72 -10.62
C VAL A 173 4.56 -2.75 -9.64
N TRP A 174 4.54 -3.70 -8.70
CA TRP A 174 5.61 -3.94 -7.74
C TRP A 174 6.96 -4.14 -8.42
N ARG A 175 7.08 -5.15 -9.29
CA ARG A 175 8.32 -5.45 -10.01
C ARG A 175 8.76 -4.30 -10.91
N ASP A 176 7.82 -3.58 -11.53
CA ASP A 176 8.15 -2.41 -12.33
C ASP A 176 8.79 -1.30 -11.45
N VAL A 177 8.29 -1.11 -10.22
CA VAL A 177 8.84 -0.12 -9.28
C VAL A 177 10.19 -0.58 -8.73
N GLU A 178 10.33 -1.86 -8.37
CA GLU A 178 11.60 -2.45 -7.95
C GLU A 178 12.68 -2.28 -9.01
N SER A 179 12.36 -2.62 -10.26
CA SER A 179 13.26 -2.43 -11.39
C SER A 179 13.66 -0.96 -11.55
N ALA A 180 12.70 -0.02 -11.49
CA ALA A 180 13.00 1.40 -11.60
C ALA A 180 13.88 1.90 -10.45
N LEU A 181 13.55 1.58 -9.21
CA LEU A 181 14.29 2.03 -8.02
C LEU A 181 15.68 1.40 -7.91
N SER A 182 15.89 0.21 -8.46
CA SER A 182 17.21 -0.41 -8.56
C SER A 182 18.23 0.43 -9.35
N GLN A 183 17.77 1.40 -10.15
CA GLN A 183 18.60 2.30 -10.95
C GLN A 183 18.61 3.75 -10.41
N LEU A 184 17.86 4.04 -9.34
CA LEU A 184 17.67 5.40 -8.85
C LEU A 184 18.29 5.60 -7.45
N HIS A 185 18.54 6.86 -7.10
CA HIS A 185 19.10 7.24 -5.82
C HIS A 185 18.16 6.91 -4.65
N GLY A 186 18.68 6.21 -3.64
CA GLY A 186 18.01 5.98 -2.36
C GLY A 186 18.71 6.72 -1.21
N GLU A 187 18.08 6.80 -0.05
CA GLU A 187 18.68 7.27 1.20
C GLU A 187 18.52 6.16 2.26
N ARG A 188 19.62 5.75 2.91
CA ARG A 188 19.54 4.87 4.08
C ARG A 188 18.90 5.65 5.22
N VAL A 189 17.81 5.14 5.78
CA VAL A 189 16.98 5.88 6.75
C VAL A 189 17.69 6.05 8.09
N ASP A 190 18.53 5.08 8.47
CA ASP A 190 19.30 5.05 9.71
C ASP A 190 20.50 6.01 9.71
N THR A 191 21.22 6.06 8.59
CA THR A 191 22.49 6.79 8.46
C THR A 191 22.36 8.11 7.70
N GLY A 192 21.27 8.31 6.95
CA GLY A 192 21.09 9.44 6.05
C GLY A 192 22.01 9.38 4.82
N GLU A 193 22.74 8.28 4.64
CA GLU A 193 23.67 8.10 3.53
C GLU A 193 22.89 8.02 2.22
N THR A 194 23.31 8.80 1.22
CA THR A 194 22.71 8.74 -0.12
C THR A 194 23.34 7.58 -0.88
N LEU A 195 22.52 6.58 -1.19
CA LEU A 195 22.87 5.47 -2.06
C LEU A 195 22.81 5.96 -3.51
N VAL A 196 23.96 6.40 -4.02
CA VAL A 196 24.11 6.89 -5.39
C VAL A 196 24.11 5.69 -6.37
N ARG A 197 22.97 5.43 -7.00
CA ARG A 197 22.84 4.60 -8.20
C ARG A 197 22.83 5.47 -9.45
N HIS A 198 23.26 4.97 -10.60
CA HIS A 198 23.30 5.75 -11.83
C HIS A 198 21.91 6.20 -12.30
N ASN A 199 21.48 7.40 -11.89
CA ASN A 199 20.26 8.03 -12.41
C ASN A 199 20.61 9.05 -13.53
N PRO A 200 20.24 8.79 -14.80
CA PRO A 200 20.52 9.72 -15.90
C PRO A 200 19.68 11.01 -15.88
N THR A 201 18.65 11.11 -15.03
CA THR A 201 17.73 12.28 -14.99
C THR A 201 17.99 13.26 -13.85
N ASP A 202 18.93 12.98 -12.94
CA ASP A 202 19.23 13.82 -11.77
C ASP A 202 20.35 14.84 -12.04
N GLU A 203 20.17 15.67 -13.08
CA GLU A 203 21.11 16.75 -13.41
C GLU A 203 21.23 17.78 -12.27
N LEU A 204 20.19 17.93 -11.44
CA LEU A 204 20.17 18.91 -10.35
C LEU A 204 21.05 18.47 -9.17
N ALA A 205 21.07 17.18 -8.82
CA ALA A 205 22.02 16.65 -7.83
C ALA A 205 23.45 16.65 -8.35
N ALA A 206 23.65 16.32 -9.65
CA ALA A 206 24.97 16.40 -10.28
C ALA A 206 25.56 17.83 -10.24
N ARG A 207 24.71 18.86 -10.39
CA ARG A 207 25.12 20.26 -10.26
C ARG A 207 25.44 20.67 -8.83
N ARG A 208 24.74 20.13 -7.83
CA ARG A 208 25.03 20.38 -6.40
C ARG A 208 26.37 19.79 -5.98
N ASN A 209 26.70 18.57 -6.42
CA ASN A 209 27.96 17.91 -6.07
C ASN A 209 29.20 18.50 -6.78
N ARG A 210 29.02 19.29 -7.85
CA ARG A 210 30.10 20.04 -8.52
C ARG A 210 30.37 21.42 -7.95
N ALA A 211 29.49 21.94 -7.09
CA ALA A 211 29.58 23.28 -6.53
C ALA A 211 30.26 23.31 -5.14
N VAL A 212 30.91 22.20 -4.76
CA VAL A 212 31.70 22.05 -3.53
C VAL A 212 33.16 21.86 -3.89
#